data_AF-A0A2K5R3X6-F1
#
_entry.id   AF-A0A2K5R3X6-F1
#
_cell.length_a   1.000
_cell.length_b   1.000
_cell.length_c   1.000
_cell.angle_alpha   90.00
_cell.angle_beta   90.00
_cell.angle_gamma   90.00
#
_symmetry.space_group_name_H-M   'P 1'
#
loop_
_entity.id
_entity.type
_entity.pdbx_description
1 polymer ?
#
loop_
_entity_poly.entity_id
_entity_poly.type
_entity_poly.pdbx_seq_one_letter_code
_entity_poly.pdbx_strand_id
1 'polypeptide(L)'
;MAEVQVLVLDGRGHLLGRLAAIVAKQVLLGRKVVVVPCEGINISGNFYRNKLKPLPLPGPQPNLLEDRARHAAPQDQARPGRLGPPQGV
;
A
#
# COMPACT_ATOMS: atom_id res chain seq x y z
N MET A 1 -13.30 -6.60 -31.64
CA MET A 1 -12.05 -6.59 -30.88
C MET A 1 -12.06 -5.33 -30.02
N ALA A 2 -12.24 -5.45 -28.70
CA ALA A 2 -12.22 -4.29 -27.83
C ALA A 2 -10.76 -3.86 -27.67
N GLU A 3 -10.43 -2.65 -28.09
CA GLU A 3 -9.09 -2.12 -27.93
C GLU A 3 -8.81 -1.96 -26.42
N VAL A 4 -7.76 -2.61 -25.93
CA VAL A 4 -7.37 -2.50 -24.53
C VAL A 4 -6.68 -1.16 -24.36
N GLN A 5 -7.44 -0.13 -23.99
CA GLN A 5 -6.91 1.19 -23.71
C GLN A 5 -6.00 1.14 -22.47
N VAL A 6 -4.74 1.51 -22.67
CA VAL A 6 -3.75 1.63 -21.59
C VAL A 6 -3.88 3.03 -20.98
N LEU A 7 -4.11 3.09 -19.67
CA LEU A 7 -4.17 4.34 -18.93
C LEU A 7 -2.75 4.82 -18.61
N VAL A 8 -2.29 5.86 -19.29
CA VAL A 8 -0.98 6.50 -19.01
C VAL A 8 -1.18 7.67 -18.05
N LEU A 9 -0.46 7.65 -16.93
CA LEU A 9 -0.54 8.66 -15.88
C LEU A 9 0.77 9.42 -15.74
N ASP A 10 0.69 10.76 -15.75
CA ASP A 10 1.84 11.61 -15.45
C ASP A 10 2.11 11.65 -13.94
N GLY A 11 3.31 11.24 -13.52
CA GLY A 11 3.72 11.22 -12.12
C GLY A 11 4.08 12.59 -11.52
N ARG A 12 4.28 13.62 -12.34
CA ARG A 12 4.74 14.96 -11.91
C ARG A 12 3.71 15.66 -11.03
N GLY A 13 4.17 16.25 -9.93
CA GLY A 13 3.31 17.02 -9.03
C GLY A 13 2.37 16.18 -8.15
N HIS A 14 2.31 14.87 -8.38
CA HIS A 14 1.45 13.96 -7.63
C HIS A 14 2.11 13.50 -6.35
N LEU A 15 1.31 13.27 -5.30
CA LEU A 15 1.79 12.68 -4.06
C LEU A 15 1.82 11.15 -4.17
N LEU A 16 2.97 10.53 -3.86
CA LEU A 16 3.21 9.08 -3.98
C LEU A 16 2.06 8.23 -3.44
N GLY A 17 1.63 8.47 -2.20
CA GLY A 17 0.58 7.68 -1.57
C GLY A 17 -0.80 7.86 -2.22
N ARG A 18 -1.12 9.07 -2.69
CA ARG A 18 -2.40 9.35 -3.34
C ARG A 18 -2.46 8.73 -4.74
N LEU A 19 -1.38 8.88 -5.50
CA LEU A 19 -1.24 8.28 -6.82
C LEU A 19 -1.31 6.74 -6.73
N ALA A 20 -0.60 6.15 -5.78
CA ALA A 20 -0.58 4.70 -5.57
C ALA A 20 -1.97 4.11 -5.28
N ALA A 21 -2.78 4.79 -4.45
CA ALA A 21 -4.14 4.33 -4.14
C ALA A 21 -5.05 4.30 -5.38
N ILE A 22 -4.95 5.31 -6.25
CA ILE A 22 -5.72 5.35 -7.50
C ILE A 22 -5.23 4.26 -8.45
N VAL A 23 -3.92 4.13 -8.64
CA VAL A 23 -3.34 3.10 -9.51
C VAL A 23 -3.77 1.70 -9.05
N ALA A 24 -3.69 1.41 -7.75
CA ALA A 24 -4.12 0.12 -7.19
C ALA A 24 -5.59 -0.19 -7.52
N LYS A 25 -6.49 0.79 -7.36
CA LYS A 25 -7.90 0.63 -7.72
C LYS A 25 -8.10 0.33 -9.20
N GLN A 26 -7.38 1.04 -10.08
CA GLN A 26 -7.51 0.84 -11.53
C GLN A 26 -7.02 -0.55 -11.97
N VAL A 27 -5.93 -1.03 -11.36
CA VAL A 27 -5.39 -2.37 -11.61
C VAL A 27 -6.39 -3.45 -11.15
N LEU A 28 -7.01 -3.30 -9.98
CA LEU A 28 -8.03 -4.24 -9.48
C LEU A 28 -9.30 -4.28 -10.35
N LEU A 29 -9.63 -3.16 -11.01
CA LEU A 29 -10.71 -3.09 -11.99
C LEU A 29 -10.34 -3.70 -13.36
N GLY A 30 -9.14 -4.28 -13.50
CA GLY A 30 -8.67 -4.93 -14.71
C GLY A 30 -8.13 -3.99 -15.79
N ARG A 31 -7.85 -2.73 -15.45
CA ARG A 31 -7.25 -1.76 -16.39
C ARG A 31 -5.74 -1.90 -16.40
N LYS A 32 -5.14 -1.79 -17.59
CA LYS A 32 -3.68 -1.69 -17.75
C LYS A 32 -3.27 -0.24 -17.51
N VAL A 33 -2.40 -0.02 -16.53
CA VAL A 33 -1.96 1.33 -16.11
C VAL A 33 -0.45 1.45 -16.22
N VAL A 34 0.02 2.56 -16.75
CA VAL A 34 1.45 2.91 -16.87
C VAL A 34 1.66 4.29 -16.24
N VAL A 35 2.62 4.42 -15.33
CA VAL A 35 2.96 5.70 -14.68
C VAL A 35 4.30 6.15 -15.22
N VAL A 36 4.37 7.37 -15.75
CA VAL A 36 5.60 7.97 -16.29
C VAL A 36 5.54 9.48 -16.06
N PRO A 37 6.60 10.16 -15.62
CA PRO A 37 7.86 9.69 -15.05
C PRO A 37 7.80 9.51 -13.51
N CYS A 38 8.56 8.55 -12.97
CA CYS A 38 8.54 8.24 -11.53
C CYS A 38 9.35 9.23 -10.67
N GLU A 39 10.32 9.93 -11.26
CA GLU A 39 11.15 10.93 -10.59
C GLU A 39 10.42 12.23 -10.25
N GLY A 40 9.31 12.51 -10.94
CA GLY A 40 8.46 13.68 -10.68
C GLY A 40 7.47 13.50 -9.52
N ILE A 41 7.44 12.31 -8.90
CA ILE A 41 6.50 11.98 -7.84
C ILE A 41 6.97 12.63 -6.53
N ASN A 42 6.10 13.46 -5.96
CA ASN A 42 6.36 14.16 -4.71
C ASN A 42 6.02 13.26 -3.51
N ILE A 43 6.83 13.35 -2.46
CA ILE A 43 6.50 12.75 -1.18
C ILE A 43 6.25 13.90 -0.19
N SER A 44 5.09 13.88 0.44
CA SER A 44 4.72 14.92 1.42
C SER A 44 5.62 14.86 2.64
N GLY A 45 6.00 16.03 3.16
CA GLY A 45 6.82 16.19 4.36
C GLY A 45 8.25 16.66 4.05
N ASN A 46 8.99 17.03 5.10
CA ASN A 46 10.36 17.52 4.93
C ASN A 46 11.27 16.42 4.37
N PHE A 47 12.10 16.78 3.40
CA PHE A 47 13.04 15.87 2.71
C PHE A 47 13.90 15.07 3.71
N TYR A 48 14.38 15.72 4.77
CA TYR A 48 15.21 15.08 5.80
C TYR A 48 14.49 13.91 6.51
N ARG A 49 13.22 14.10 6.89
CA ARG A 49 12.41 13.05 7.55
C ARG A 49 12.07 11.92 6.58
N ASN A 50 11.92 12.24 5.30
CA ASN A 50 11.62 11.24 4.30
C ASN A 50 12.85 10.38 3.95
N LYS A 51 14.05 10.95 4.06
CA LYS A 51 15.32 10.23 3.93
C LYS A 51 15.64 9.33 5.13
N LEU A 52 15.16 9.72 6.32
CA LEU A 52 15.31 8.97 7.57
C LEU A 52 14.26 7.86 7.78
N LYS A 53 13.28 7.73 6.87
CA LYS A 53 12.41 6.55 6.88
C LYS A 53 13.32 5.33 6.68
N PRO A 54 13.31 4.35 7.61
CA PRO A 54 14.11 3.16 7.46
C PRO A 54 13.84 2.55 6.10
N LEU A 55 14.90 2.27 5.35
CA LEU A 55 14.82 1.45 4.15
C LEU A 55 13.98 0.21 4.52
N PRO A 56 12.96 -0.18 3.74
CA PRO A 56 12.33 -1.47 3.98
C PRO A 56 13.46 -2.48 3.92
N LEU A 57 13.72 -3.07 5.09
CA LEU A 57 14.87 -3.93 5.35
C LEU A 57 14.99 -4.93 4.19
N PRO A 58 16.19 -5.15 3.61
CA PRO A 58 16.42 -6.39 2.90
C PRO A 58 16.23 -7.50 3.94
N GLY A 59 15.06 -8.14 3.92
CA GLY A 59 14.73 -9.19 4.86
C GLY A 59 15.75 -10.32 4.74
N PRO A 60 16.12 -10.98 5.87
CA PRO A 60 16.86 -12.23 5.82
C PRO A 60 16.01 -13.30 5.12
N GLN A 61 16.67 -14.31 4.55
CA GLN A 61 16.15 -15.35 3.65
C GLN A 61 14.81 -16.00 4.05
N PRO A 62 14.03 -16.53 3.09
CA PRO A 62 12.68 -17.05 3.32
C PRO A 62 12.75 -18.44 3.97
N ASN A 63 13.01 -18.49 5.27
CA ASN A 63 12.82 -19.69 6.07
C ASN A 63 12.45 -19.34 7.52
N LEU A 64 11.41 -18.51 7.69
CA LEU A 64 10.65 -18.50 8.94
C LEU A 64 9.22 -18.00 8.66
N LEU A 65 8.26 -18.91 8.77
CA LEU A 65 6.83 -18.70 8.47
C LEU A 65 6.09 -17.83 9.53
N GLU A 66 6.75 -17.24 10.52
CA GLU A 66 6.08 -16.87 11.78
C GLU A 66 5.99 -15.37 12.13
N ASP A 67 6.33 -14.42 11.24
CA ASP A 67 6.25 -12.98 11.56
C ASP A 67 5.36 -12.14 10.61
N ARG A 68 4.37 -12.78 9.97
CA ARG A 68 3.37 -12.09 9.13
C ARG A 68 2.40 -11.19 9.90
N ALA A 69 2.43 -11.18 11.23
CA ALA A 69 1.43 -10.49 12.04
C ALA A 69 1.82 -9.07 12.50
N ARG A 70 3.08 -8.62 12.31
CA ARG A 70 3.55 -7.35 12.92
C ARG A 70 3.38 -6.10 12.08
N HIS A 71 2.85 -6.22 10.86
CA HIS A 71 2.68 -5.10 9.92
C HIS A 71 1.24 -4.86 9.46
N ALA A 72 0.25 -5.43 10.15
CA ALA A 72 -1.13 -5.01 9.98
C ALA A 72 -1.31 -3.59 10.55
N ALA A 73 -2.05 -2.73 9.85
CA ALA A 73 -2.45 -1.44 10.41
C ALA A 73 -3.19 -1.69 11.75
N PRO A 74 -3.03 -0.85 12.79
CA PRO A 74 -3.69 -1.06 14.08
C PRO A 74 -5.23 -1.12 14.00
N GLN A 75 -5.80 -0.74 12.87
CA GLN A 75 -7.24 -0.81 12.57
C GLN A 75 -7.69 -2.19 12.08
N ASP A 76 -6.75 -3.02 11.61
CA ASP A 76 -6.99 -4.38 11.08
C ASP A 76 -6.71 -5.47 12.13
N GLN A 77 -6.26 -5.07 13.33
CA GLN A 77 -6.30 -5.95 14.51
C GLN A 77 -7.76 -6.04 14.97
N ALA A 78 -8.35 -7.23 14.82
CA ALA A 78 -9.62 -7.57 15.45
C ALA A 78 -9.56 -7.19 16.94
N ARG A 79 -10.45 -6.29 17.39
CA ARG A 79 -10.47 -5.83 18.79
C ARG A 79 -10.60 -7.04 19.72
N PRO A 80 -9.61 -7.35 20.58
CA PRO A 80 -9.78 -8.39 21.58
C PRO A 80 -10.68 -7.81 22.68
N GLY A 81 -11.94 -8.24 22.75
CA GLY A 81 -12.84 -7.76 23.79
C GLY A 81 -14.35 -7.85 23.55
N ARG A 82 -14.84 -8.73 22.67
CA ARG A 82 -16.29 -9.04 22.65
C ARG A 82 -16.57 -10.54 22.60
N LEU A 83 -15.93 -11.32 23.48
CA LEU A 83 -16.61 -12.47 24.05
C LEU A 83 -17.37 -11.95 25.27
N GLY A 84 -18.63 -11.54 25.05
CA GLY A 84 -19.59 -11.59 26.16
C GLY A 84 -19.79 -13.05 26.56
N PRO A 85 -20.05 -13.36 27.84
CA PRO A 85 -20.36 -14.73 28.23
C PRO A 85 -21.57 -15.23 27.42
N PRO A 86 -21.60 -16.51 27.02
CA PRO A 86 -22.76 -17.09 26.37
C PRO A 86 -23.94 -17.02 27.34
N GLN A 87 -24.92 -16.17 27.05
CA GLN A 87 -26.21 -16.22 27.75
C GLN A 87 -26.98 -17.40 27.14
N GLY A 88 -27.02 -18.50 27.87
CA GLY A 88 -27.72 -19.72 27.51
C GLY A 88 -27.93 -20.60 28.73
N VAL A 89 -28.82 -20.19 29.63
CA VAL A 89 -30.11 -20.80 30.02
C VAL A 89 -30.81 -19.88 31.02
#